data_AF-A0A3F2RER6-F1
#
_entry.id   AF-A0A3F2RER6-F1
#
_cell.length_a   1.000
_cell.length_b   1.000
_cell.length_c   1.000
_cell.angle_alpha   90.00
_cell.angle_beta   90.00
_cell.angle_gamma   90.00
#
_symmetry.space_group_name_H-M   'P 1'
#
loop_
_entity.id
_entity.type
_entity.pdbx_description
1 polymer ?
#
loop_
_entity_poly.entity_id
_entity_poly.type
_entity_poly.pdbx_seq_one_letter_code
_entity_poly.pdbx_strand_id
1 'polypeptide(L)'
;MLRVLATRGVARRWLWRSFSSASAPQTAPAACSDTRLLLESSIAQRESSRALACFDKLGQEAGHQDPELLQRLALLVAKRGAPHEAPRAAQILRNLLIHPEFTANDHTQLATIYTLDACLRQRRLEDALLLFQSAREKDVIVDLPAIGSLLKALVNAHRVDEAVGILKVITTQRDVRPTEQIFIPVLIAVMQQQRYEDVMALIEHGRVNEVDFSPDTYDPLVELSQEQYTAANVERLGKFMEYVNDALRVDGVREA
;
A
#
# COMPACT_ATOMS: atom_id res chain seq x y z
N MET A 1 -82.62 0.11 7.76
CA MET A 1 -82.79 -1.36 7.94
C MET A 1 -81.52 -1.86 8.60
N LEU A 2 -81.44 -2.08 9.93
CA LEU A 2 -81.87 -3.29 10.67
C LEU A 2 -81.29 -4.55 9.98
N ARG A 3 -80.39 -5.38 10.53
CA ARG A 3 -80.14 -5.89 11.90
C ARG A 3 -78.67 -6.38 11.95
N VAL A 4 -77.87 -6.12 12.98
CA VAL A 4 -77.86 -6.74 14.32
C VAL A 4 -77.75 -8.27 14.24
N LEU A 5 -76.69 -8.84 14.82
CA LEU A 5 -76.79 -9.90 15.83
C LEU A 5 -75.46 -10.04 16.57
N ALA A 6 -75.44 -9.39 17.74
CA ALA A 6 -74.55 -9.69 18.84
C ALA A 6 -75.20 -10.76 19.73
N THR A 7 -74.41 -11.71 20.22
CA THR A 7 -74.69 -12.54 21.40
C THR A 7 -73.35 -12.81 22.09
N ARG A 8 -72.98 -12.08 23.15
CA ARG A 8 -73.39 -12.13 24.57
C ARG A 8 -72.72 -13.25 25.40
N GLY A 9 -72.02 -12.80 26.44
CA GLY A 9 -71.54 -13.58 27.60
C GLY A 9 -70.32 -12.85 28.23
N VAL A 10 -70.48 -11.77 29.01
CA VAL A 10 -70.74 -11.73 30.48
C VAL A 10 -69.66 -12.50 31.25
N ALA A 11 -68.89 -11.99 32.22
CA ALA A 11 -68.68 -10.69 32.84
C ALA A 11 -67.49 -10.80 33.81
N ARG A 12 -67.14 -9.67 34.43
CA ARG A 12 -66.37 -9.46 35.69
C ARG A 12 -64.86 -9.29 35.49
N ARG A 13 -64.18 -8.36 36.15
CA ARG A 13 -64.46 -7.12 36.91
C ARG A 13 -63.06 -6.72 37.38
N TRP A 14 -62.68 -5.45 37.14
CA TRP A 14 -61.68 -4.65 37.86
C TRP A 14 -60.29 -5.24 38.15
N LEU A 15 -59.22 -4.55 37.72
CA LEU A 15 -58.31 -3.84 38.64
C LEU A 15 -57.18 -3.16 37.83
N TRP A 16 -57.15 -1.83 37.92
CA TRP A 16 -56.00 -0.95 38.06
C TRP A 16 -54.60 -1.53 37.76
N ARG A 17 -53.89 -0.95 36.79
CA ARG A 17 -52.65 -0.16 37.01
C ARG A 17 -51.91 0.06 35.69
N SER A 18 -51.52 1.30 35.50
CA SER A 18 -50.56 1.81 34.53
C SER A 18 -49.27 0.97 34.44
N PHE A 19 -48.88 0.62 33.23
CA PHE A 19 -47.50 0.33 32.84
C PHE A 19 -47.30 1.10 31.52
N SER A 20 -46.65 2.27 31.49
CA SER A 20 -45.18 2.41 31.52
C SER A 20 -44.47 1.26 30.83
N SER A 21 -44.45 1.28 29.50
CA SER A 21 -43.32 0.75 28.74
C SER A 21 -42.34 1.90 28.54
N ALA A 22 -41.54 2.15 29.57
CA ALA A 22 -40.36 2.99 29.46
C ALA A 22 -39.46 2.41 28.37
N SER A 23 -39.06 3.27 27.45
CA SER A 23 -37.93 3.08 26.55
C SER A 23 -36.73 2.66 27.41
N ALA A 24 -36.29 1.41 27.29
CA ALA A 24 -35.02 1.00 27.85
C ALA A 24 -33.91 1.71 27.04
N PRO A 25 -32.94 2.38 27.70
CA PRO A 25 -31.77 2.85 27.00
C PRO A 25 -30.97 1.61 26.57
N GLN A 26 -30.58 1.56 25.30
CA GLN A 26 -29.62 0.58 24.81
C GLN A 26 -28.32 0.72 25.60
N THR A 27 -28.06 -0.21 26.52
CA THR A 27 -26.77 -0.39 27.18
C THR A 27 -25.79 -1.06 26.21
N ALA A 28 -25.30 -0.28 25.25
CA ALA A 28 -24.20 -0.65 24.36
C ALA A 28 -22.87 0.16 24.51
N PRO A 29 -22.55 0.89 25.61
CA PRO A 29 -21.26 1.60 25.68
C PRO A 29 -20.13 0.85 26.42
N ALA A 30 -20.41 -0.04 27.38
CA ALA A 30 -19.39 -0.57 28.30
C ALA A 30 -18.47 -1.66 27.71
N ALA A 31 -19.02 -2.58 26.91
CA ALA A 31 -18.21 -3.65 26.33
C ALA A 31 -17.20 -3.12 25.28
N CYS A 32 -17.60 -2.08 24.52
CA CYS A 32 -16.75 -1.46 23.51
C CYS A 32 -15.58 -0.68 24.14
N SER A 33 -15.84 0.03 25.26
CA SER A 33 -14.78 0.73 26.00
C SER A 33 -13.75 -0.23 26.60
N ASP A 34 -14.19 -1.36 27.16
CA ASP A 34 -13.29 -2.34 27.77
C ASP A 34 -12.40 -3.01 26.70
N THR A 35 -12.96 -3.36 25.54
CA THR A 35 -12.18 -3.93 24.43
C THR A 35 -11.17 -2.95 23.84
N ARG A 36 -11.47 -1.65 23.85
CA ARG A 36 -10.53 -0.60 23.39
C ARG A 36 -9.36 -0.44 24.34
N LEU A 37 -9.60 -0.38 25.65
CA LEU A 37 -8.53 -0.33 26.65
C LEU A 37 -7.62 -1.58 26.57
N LEU A 38 -8.21 -2.74 26.32
CA LEU A 38 -7.45 -3.97 26.09
C LEU A 38 -6.59 -3.89 24.82
N LEU A 39 -7.11 -3.32 23.73
CA LEU A 39 -6.34 -3.09 22.50
C LEU A 39 -5.14 -2.17 22.77
N GLU A 40 -5.36 -1.02 23.42
CA GLU A 40 -4.30 -0.07 23.78
C GLU A 40 -3.22 -0.72 24.66
N SER A 41 -3.63 -1.49 25.67
CA SER A 41 -2.71 -2.22 26.53
C SER A 41 -1.91 -3.29 25.77
N SER A 42 -2.54 -4.00 24.83
CA SER A 42 -1.90 -5.04 24.01
C SER A 42 -0.87 -4.41 23.06
N ILE A 43 -1.17 -3.23 22.51
CA ILE A 43 -0.23 -2.45 21.69
C ILE A 43 0.96 -1.99 22.54
N ALA A 44 0.71 -1.49 23.75
CA ALA A 44 1.78 -1.07 24.68
C ALA A 44 2.69 -2.25 25.08
N GLN A 45 2.10 -3.43 25.30
CA GLN A 45 2.82 -4.68 25.59
C GLN A 45 3.43 -5.33 24.34
N ARG A 46 3.14 -4.79 23.15
CA ARG A 46 3.63 -5.24 21.84
C ARG A 46 3.21 -6.67 21.48
N GLU A 47 2.00 -7.06 21.90
CA GLU A 47 1.37 -8.37 21.64
C GLU A 47 0.53 -8.28 20.35
N SER A 48 1.15 -8.47 19.18
CA SER A 48 0.48 -8.20 17.87
C SER A 48 -0.77 -9.06 17.63
N SER A 49 -0.70 -10.37 17.88
CA SER A 49 -1.83 -11.28 17.65
C SER A 49 -3.01 -10.98 18.57
N ARG A 50 -2.73 -10.61 19.83
CA ARG A 50 -3.76 -10.27 20.81
C ARG A 50 -4.38 -8.91 20.53
N ALA A 51 -3.57 -7.93 20.10
CA ALA A 51 -4.04 -6.64 19.62
C ALA A 51 -4.98 -6.81 18.40
N LEU A 52 -4.61 -7.63 17.42
CA LEU A 52 -5.49 -7.94 16.28
C LEU A 52 -6.80 -8.60 16.70
N ALA A 53 -6.75 -9.54 17.65
CA ALA A 53 -7.97 -10.18 18.17
C ALA A 53 -8.90 -9.18 18.90
N CYS A 54 -8.34 -8.17 19.58
CA CYS A 54 -9.13 -7.10 20.19
C CYS A 54 -9.74 -6.18 19.12
N PHE A 55 -8.98 -5.86 18.07
CA PHE A 55 -9.46 -5.09 16.93
C PHE A 55 -10.61 -5.80 16.19
N ASP A 56 -10.51 -7.11 15.96
CA ASP A 56 -11.57 -7.90 15.33
C ASP A 56 -12.87 -7.86 16.14
N LYS A 57 -12.77 -7.85 17.48
CA LYS A 57 -13.93 -7.77 18.39
C LYS A 57 -14.57 -6.39 18.44
N LEU A 58 -13.78 -5.33 18.29
CA LEU A 58 -14.26 -3.95 18.20
C LEU A 58 -15.07 -3.70 16.92
N GLY A 59 -14.84 -4.52 15.88
CA GLY A 59 -15.50 -4.40 14.59
C GLY A 59 -15.02 -3.18 13.78
N GLN A 60 -15.42 -3.10 12.51
CA GLN A 60 -14.99 -2.03 11.61
C GLN A 60 -15.50 -0.66 12.05
N GLU A 61 -16.68 -0.57 12.67
CA GLU A 61 -17.32 0.69 13.06
C GLU A 61 -16.54 1.46 14.13
N ALA A 62 -15.90 0.78 15.09
CA ALA A 62 -15.06 1.41 16.12
C ALA A 62 -13.66 1.80 15.61
N GLY A 63 -13.21 1.22 14.49
CA GLY A 63 -11.90 1.53 13.90
C GLY A 63 -11.78 2.98 13.41
N HIS A 64 -12.89 3.60 13.00
CA HIS A 64 -12.91 4.97 12.48
C HIS A 64 -12.68 6.04 13.54
N GLN A 65 -12.90 5.72 14.82
CA GLN A 65 -12.92 6.74 15.87
C GLN A 65 -11.53 7.11 16.40
N ASP A 66 -10.49 6.35 16.04
CA ASP A 66 -9.13 6.62 16.49
C ASP A 66 -8.08 6.23 15.43
N PRO A 67 -7.77 7.13 14.48
CA PRO A 67 -6.77 6.88 13.47
C PRO A 67 -5.37 6.64 14.06
N GLU A 68 -5.04 7.25 15.19
CA GLU A 68 -3.73 7.08 15.83
C GLU A 68 -3.59 5.65 16.37
N LEU A 69 -4.64 5.12 17.00
CA LEU A 69 -4.66 3.74 17.46
C LEU A 69 -4.49 2.74 16.30
N LEU A 70 -5.15 2.98 15.16
CA LEU A 70 -5.02 2.16 13.96
C LEU A 70 -3.63 2.24 13.33
N GLN A 71 -3.04 3.44 13.24
CA GLN A 71 -1.66 3.63 12.76
C GLN A 71 -0.68 2.84 13.62
N ARG A 72 -0.82 2.91 14.95
CA ARG A 72 0.02 2.17 15.91
C ARG A 72 -0.18 0.66 15.83
N LEU A 73 -1.41 0.20 15.66
CA LEU A 73 -1.73 -1.21 15.46
C LEU A 73 -1.09 -1.74 14.17
N ALA A 74 -1.31 -1.06 13.04
CA ALA A 74 -0.73 -1.45 11.76
C ALA A 74 0.80 -1.48 11.82
N LEU A 75 1.43 -0.46 12.41
CA LEU A 75 2.88 -0.41 12.59
C LEU A 75 3.40 -1.56 13.48
N LEU A 76 2.73 -1.86 14.60
CA LEU A 76 3.09 -2.97 15.48
C LEU A 76 3.05 -4.30 14.72
N VAL A 77 1.95 -4.54 14.02
CA VAL A 77 1.70 -5.76 13.26
C VAL A 77 2.68 -5.90 12.11
N ALA A 78 2.95 -4.84 11.35
CA ALA A 78 3.94 -4.87 10.27
C ALA A 78 5.37 -5.14 10.77
N LYS A 79 5.73 -4.60 11.94
CA LYS A 79 7.09 -4.76 12.52
C LYS A 79 7.33 -6.12 13.15
N ARG A 80 6.35 -6.66 13.87
CA ARG A 80 6.53 -7.84 14.74
C ARG A 80 5.67 -9.03 14.34
N GLY A 81 4.62 -8.77 13.58
CA GLY A 81 3.59 -9.74 13.33
C GLY A 81 4.04 -10.94 12.53
N ALA A 82 3.30 -12.02 12.68
CA ALA A 82 3.51 -13.23 11.89
C ALA A 82 3.22 -12.96 10.39
N PRO A 83 3.69 -13.82 9.47
CA PRO A 83 3.47 -13.67 8.02
C PRO A 83 2.02 -13.38 7.60
N HIS A 84 1.06 -13.99 8.29
CA HIS A 84 -0.37 -13.82 8.02
C HIS A 84 -0.94 -12.50 8.53
N GLU A 85 -0.20 -11.76 9.36
CA GLU A 85 -0.62 -10.48 9.92
C GLU A 85 -0.25 -9.29 9.02
N ALA A 86 0.74 -9.43 8.13
CA ALA A 86 1.09 -8.42 7.11
C ALA A 86 -0.11 -7.96 6.25
N PRO A 87 -0.92 -8.86 5.63
CA PRO A 87 -2.10 -8.44 4.87
C PRO A 87 -3.17 -7.78 5.76
N ARG A 88 -3.24 -8.14 7.04
CA ARG A 88 -4.16 -7.50 8.01
C ARG A 88 -3.74 -6.05 8.26
N ALA A 89 -2.45 -5.79 8.44
CA ALA A 89 -1.92 -4.43 8.55
C ALA A 89 -2.21 -3.61 7.28
N ALA A 90 -2.02 -4.19 6.09
CA ALA A 90 -2.34 -3.53 4.83
C ALA A 90 -3.84 -3.18 4.74
N GLN A 91 -4.71 -4.08 5.15
CA GLN A 91 -6.15 -3.82 5.14
C GLN A 91 -6.56 -2.74 6.15
N ILE A 92 -5.98 -2.72 7.35
CA ILE A 92 -6.23 -1.67 8.35
C ILE A 92 -5.85 -0.30 7.80
N LEU A 93 -4.66 -0.17 7.20
CA LEU A 93 -4.20 1.11 6.63
C LEU A 93 -5.02 1.52 5.41
N ARG A 94 -5.34 0.60 4.50
CA ARG A 94 -6.17 0.92 3.33
C ARG A 94 -7.54 1.45 3.74
N ASN A 95 -8.19 0.82 4.71
CA ASN A 95 -9.47 1.30 5.22
C ASN A 95 -9.31 2.73 5.77
N LEU A 96 -8.27 2.98 6.57
CA LEU A 96 -7.98 4.31 7.11
C LEU A 96 -7.71 5.36 6.00
N LEU A 97 -6.99 4.99 4.95
CA LEU A 97 -6.63 5.88 3.84
C LEU A 97 -7.80 6.17 2.87
N ILE A 98 -8.79 5.29 2.76
CA ILE A 98 -9.95 5.54 1.88
C ILE A 98 -10.85 6.66 2.43
N HIS A 99 -10.79 6.96 3.73
CA HIS A 99 -11.67 7.97 4.33
C HIS A 99 -11.31 9.39 3.90
N PRO A 100 -12.23 10.16 3.29
CA PRO A 100 -11.94 11.48 2.72
C PRO A 100 -11.47 12.49 3.78
N GLU A 101 -12.04 12.46 4.99
CA GLU A 101 -11.70 13.37 6.09
C GLU A 101 -10.36 13.03 6.77
N PHE A 102 -9.79 11.86 6.50
CA PHE A 102 -8.53 11.45 7.10
C PHE A 102 -7.35 12.19 6.46
N THR A 103 -6.53 12.82 7.29
CA THR A 103 -5.29 13.51 6.90
C THR A 103 -4.08 12.66 7.25
N ALA A 104 -3.25 12.33 6.26
CA ALA A 104 -2.00 11.63 6.50
C ALA A 104 -1.03 12.47 7.34
N ASN A 105 -0.30 11.79 8.21
CA ASN A 105 0.74 12.35 9.06
C ASN A 105 1.96 11.41 9.06
N ASP A 106 3.03 11.81 9.76
CA ASP A 106 4.28 11.03 9.84
C ASP A 106 4.06 9.60 10.37
N HIS A 107 3.10 9.40 11.28
CA HIS A 107 2.73 8.08 11.77
C HIS A 107 2.10 7.20 10.68
N THR A 108 1.27 7.79 9.83
CA THR A 108 0.68 7.12 8.66
C THR A 108 1.74 6.75 7.65
N GLN A 109 2.66 7.68 7.38
CA GLN A 109 3.78 7.46 6.48
C GLN A 109 4.63 6.28 6.97
N LEU A 110 5.05 6.30 8.24
CA LEU A 110 5.84 5.24 8.85
C LEU A 110 5.10 3.90 8.82
N ALA A 111 3.83 3.86 9.22
CA ALA A 111 3.04 2.64 9.19
C ALA A 111 2.91 2.07 7.77
N THR A 112 2.73 2.94 6.77
CA THR A 112 2.63 2.55 5.35
C THR A 112 3.93 1.92 4.86
N ILE A 113 5.08 2.57 5.10
CA ILE A 113 6.41 2.07 4.69
C ILE A 113 6.66 0.67 5.29
N TYR A 114 6.47 0.51 6.59
CA TYR A 114 6.69 -0.78 7.26
C TYR A 114 5.72 -1.86 6.78
N THR A 115 4.47 -1.49 6.51
CA THR A 115 3.46 -2.44 6.04
C THR A 115 3.73 -2.89 4.60
N LEU A 116 4.16 -1.96 3.74
CA LEU A 116 4.62 -2.29 2.38
C LEU A 116 5.78 -3.28 2.43
N ASP A 117 6.84 -2.95 3.19
CA ASP A 117 8.00 -3.84 3.37
C ASP A 117 7.58 -5.22 3.89
N ALA A 118 6.73 -5.27 4.93
CA ALA A 118 6.22 -6.51 5.48
C ALA A 118 5.46 -7.34 4.43
N CYS A 119 4.58 -6.72 3.63
CA CYS A 119 3.85 -7.42 2.57
C CYS A 119 4.81 -7.99 1.51
N LEU A 120 5.80 -7.20 1.08
CA LEU A 120 6.79 -7.62 0.08
C LEU A 120 7.65 -8.79 0.60
N ARG A 121 8.13 -8.73 1.85
CA ARG A 121 8.87 -9.83 2.47
C ARG A 121 8.07 -11.13 2.55
N GLN A 122 6.75 -11.03 2.72
CA GLN A 122 5.84 -12.17 2.76
C GLN A 122 5.30 -12.57 1.37
N ARG A 123 5.85 -12.04 0.28
CA ARG A 123 5.43 -12.29 -1.11
C ARG A 123 3.96 -11.95 -1.37
N ARG A 124 3.43 -10.95 -0.65
CA ARG A 124 2.07 -10.43 -0.79
C ARG A 124 2.06 -9.19 -1.67
N LEU A 125 2.44 -9.36 -2.93
CA LEU A 125 2.59 -8.27 -3.89
C LEU A 125 1.27 -7.50 -4.12
N GLU A 126 0.14 -8.21 -4.26
CA GLU A 126 -1.16 -7.55 -4.48
C GLU A 126 -1.57 -6.66 -3.31
N ASP A 127 -1.38 -7.12 -2.06
CA ASP A 127 -1.70 -6.31 -0.88
C ASP A 127 -0.79 -5.08 -0.79
N ALA A 128 0.49 -5.23 -1.17
CA ALA A 128 1.44 -4.12 -1.23
C ALA A 128 1.03 -3.09 -2.30
N LEU A 129 0.62 -3.54 -3.50
CA LEU A 129 0.20 -2.64 -4.59
C LEU A 129 -1.08 -1.89 -4.24
N LEU A 130 -2.06 -2.57 -3.68
CA LEU A 130 -3.30 -1.94 -3.24
C LEU A 130 -3.06 -0.92 -2.13
N LEU A 131 -2.16 -1.22 -1.18
CA LEU A 131 -1.77 -0.25 -0.15
C LEU A 131 -1.02 0.94 -0.76
N PHE A 132 -0.10 0.69 -1.70
CA PHE A 132 0.64 1.74 -2.38
C PHE A 132 -0.28 2.69 -3.16
N GLN A 133 -1.28 2.15 -3.85
CA GLN A 133 -2.30 2.96 -4.54
C GLN A 133 -3.09 3.83 -3.56
N SER A 134 -3.62 3.25 -2.48
CA SER A 134 -4.34 4.02 -1.44
C SER A 134 -3.47 5.08 -0.76
N ALA A 135 -2.17 4.78 -0.55
CA ALA A 135 -1.21 5.73 -0.01
C ALA A 135 -1.01 6.92 -0.95
N ARG A 136 -0.89 6.66 -2.26
CA ARG A 136 -0.76 7.71 -3.27
C ARG A 136 -2.00 8.58 -3.41
N GLU A 137 -3.20 8.00 -3.35
CA GLU A 137 -4.47 8.75 -3.38
C GLU A 137 -4.63 9.68 -2.17
N LYS A 138 -3.86 9.45 -1.10
CA LYS A 138 -3.80 10.27 0.11
C LYS A 138 -2.51 11.09 0.25
N ASP A 139 -1.75 11.23 -0.83
CA ASP A 139 -0.49 11.97 -0.87
C ASP A 139 0.53 11.52 0.21
N VAL A 140 0.48 10.24 0.60
CA VAL A 140 1.45 9.65 1.52
C VAL A 140 2.74 9.37 0.76
N ILE A 141 3.82 10.04 1.16
CA ILE A 141 5.14 9.88 0.55
C ILE A 141 5.78 8.57 1.03
N VAL A 142 5.99 7.63 0.12
CA VAL A 142 6.73 6.40 0.39
C VAL A 142 8.21 6.61 0.10
N ASP A 143 9.09 6.09 0.93
CA ASP A 143 10.54 6.27 0.78
C ASP A 143 11.12 5.43 -0.38
N LEU A 144 12.23 5.92 -0.96
CA LEU A 144 12.90 5.26 -2.09
C LEU A 144 13.26 3.79 -1.84
N PRO A 145 13.73 3.38 -0.64
CA PRO A 145 14.00 1.97 -0.37
C PRO A 145 12.76 1.08 -0.49
N ALA A 146 11.60 1.52 0.00
CA ALA A 146 10.36 0.75 -0.14
C ALA A 146 9.88 0.72 -1.60
N ILE A 147 9.99 1.84 -2.34
CA ILE A 147 9.71 1.88 -3.78
C ILE A 147 10.63 0.92 -4.55
N GLY A 148 11.94 0.96 -4.30
CA GLY A 148 12.90 0.06 -4.94
C GLY A 148 12.59 -1.42 -4.65
N SER A 149 12.14 -1.73 -3.45
CA SER A 149 11.70 -3.08 -3.07
C SER A 149 10.43 -3.50 -3.83
N LEU A 150 9.46 -2.58 -3.98
CA LEU A 150 8.24 -2.82 -4.74
C LEU A 150 8.53 -3.05 -6.23
N LEU A 151 9.41 -2.23 -6.83
CA LEU A 151 9.83 -2.38 -8.23
C LEU A 151 10.53 -3.72 -8.46
N LYS A 152 11.46 -4.11 -7.58
CA LYS A 152 12.10 -5.44 -7.62
C LYS A 152 11.08 -6.58 -7.52
N ALA A 153 10.07 -6.45 -6.65
CA ALA A 153 9.03 -7.45 -6.52
C ALA A 153 8.16 -7.59 -7.78
N LEU A 154 7.83 -6.47 -8.45
CA LEU A 154 7.12 -6.47 -9.73
C LEU A 154 7.94 -7.13 -10.84
N VAL A 155 9.23 -6.79 -10.94
CA VAL A 155 10.15 -7.39 -11.91
C VAL A 155 10.25 -8.91 -11.70
N ASN A 156 10.41 -9.36 -10.45
CA ASN A 156 10.47 -10.78 -10.10
C ASN A 156 9.14 -11.52 -10.38
N ALA A 157 8.01 -10.80 -10.40
CA ALA A 157 6.71 -11.33 -10.77
C ALA A 157 6.42 -11.22 -12.29
N HIS A 158 7.42 -10.85 -13.10
CA HIS A 158 7.30 -10.61 -14.54
C HIS A 158 6.29 -9.51 -14.93
N ARG A 159 5.97 -8.59 -14.01
CA ARG A 159 5.05 -7.44 -14.21
C ARG A 159 5.84 -6.18 -14.56
N VAL A 160 6.69 -6.25 -15.58
CA VAL A 160 7.65 -5.19 -15.92
C VAL A 160 6.96 -3.91 -16.37
N ASP A 161 5.86 -3.99 -17.12
CA ASP A 161 5.12 -2.79 -17.56
C ASP A 161 4.51 -2.01 -16.40
N GLU A 162 4.04 -2.70 -15.36
CA GLU A 162 3.57 -2.06 -14.14
C GLU A 162 4.71 -1.41 -13.35
N ALA A 163 5.88 -2.06 -13.30
CA ALA A 163 7.08 -1.48 -12.70
C ALA A 163 7.48 -0.18 -13.42
N VAL A 164 7.44 -0.18 -14.77
CA VAL A 164 7.68 1.02 -15.60
C VAL A 164 6.66 2.11 -15.29
N GLY A 165 5.38 1.77 -15.18
CA GLY A 165 4.32 2.73 -14.84
C GLY A 165 4.54 3.38 -13.46
N ILE A 166 4.83 2.58 -12.43
CA ILE A 166 5.12 3.08 -11.09
C ILE A 166 6.39 3.95 -11.08
N LEU A 167 7.46 3.50 -11.74
CA LEU A 167 8.71 4.24 -11.84
C LEU A 167 8.49 5.64 -12.43
N LYS A 168 7.79 5.74 -13.58
CA LYS A 168 7.51 7.05 -14.19
C LYS A 168 6.71 7.96 -13.26
N VAL A 169 5.70 7.42 -12.60
CA VAL A 169 4.85 8.15 -11.67
C VAL A 169 5.65 8.70 -10.49
N ILE A 170 6.46 7.88 -9.81
CA ILE A 170 7.20 8.31 -8.63
C ILE A 170 8.33 9.29 -8.97
N THR A 171 8.92 9.17 -10.17
CA THR A 171 9.93 10.13 -10.64
C THR A 171 9.33 11.53 -10.90
N THR A 172 8.03 11.63 -11.21
CA THR A 172 7.36 12.95 -11.37
C THR A 172 6.89 13.58 -10.06
N GLN A 173 7.03 12.89 -8.92
CA GLN A 173 6.62 13.42 -7.61
C GLN A 173 7.68 14.37 -7.07
N ARG A 174 7.31 15.63 -6.81
CA ARG A 174 8.24 16.69 -6.40
C ARG A 174 8.98 16.43 -5.08
N ASP A 175 8.35 15.69 -4.17
CA ASP A 175 8.88 15.46 -2.83
C ASP A 175 9.82 14.25 -2.74
N VAL A 176 10.02 13.54 -3.86
CA VAL A 176 10.89 12.37 -3.96
C VAL A 176 12.00 12.70 -4.93
N ARG A 177 13.26 12.55 -4.51
CA ARG A 177 14.42 12.65 -5.40
C ARG A 177 14.83 11.26 -5.90
N PRO A 178 14.36 10.83 -7.07
CA PRO A 178 14.72 9.52 -7.61
C PRO A 178 16.24 9.41 -7.81
N THR A 179 16.75 8.19 -7.69
CA THR A 179 18.17 7.88 -7.93
C THR A 179 18.28 6.76 -8.97
N GLU A 180 19.43 6.60 -9.60
CA GLU A 180 19.64 5.51 -10.56
C GLU A 180 19.32 4.11 -9.98
N GLN A 181 19.47 3.95 -8.66
CA GLN A 181 19.22 2.68 -7.94
C GLN A 181 17.79 2.15 -8.09
N ILE A 182 16.79 3.01 -8.23
CA ILE A 182 15.40 2.57 -8.46
C ILE A 182 15.12 2.28 -9.95
N PHE A 183 15.93 2.80 -10.86
CA PHE A 183 15.83 2.56 -12.31
C PHE A 183 16.48 1.24 -12.71
N ILE A 184 17.68 0.93 -12.19
CA ILE A 184 18.50 -0.22 -12.61
C ILE A 184 17.71 -1.54 -12.71
N PRO A 185 16.93 -1.98 -11.69
CA PRO A 185 16.19 -3.25 -11.78
C PRO A 185 15.16 -3.28 -12.90
N VAL A 186 14.53 -2.13 -13.18
CA VAL A 186 13.51 -2.01 -14.23
C VAL A 186 14.18 -1.95 -15.61
N LEU A 187 15.28 -1.19 -15.76
CA LEU A 187 16.05 -1.10 -17.00
C LEU A 187 16.59 -2.47 -17.42
N ILE A 188 17.18 -3.22 -16.48
CA ILE A 188 17.66 -4.59 -16.73
C ILE A 188 16.51 -5.48 -17.19
N ALA A 189 15.34 -5.42 -16.54
CA ALA A 189 14.19 -6.25 -16.90
C ALA A 189 13.62 -5.92 -18.29
N VAL A 190 13.56 -4.63 -18.65
CA VAL A 190 13.15 -4.18 -19.99
C VAL A 190 14.18 -4.60 -21.04
N MET A 191 15.48 -4.51 -20.73
CA MET A 191 16.57 -4.95 -21.59
C MET A 191 16.53 -6.46 -21.85
N GLN A 192 16.24 -7.28 -20.83
CA GLN A 192 16.05 -8.73 -20.98
C GLN A 192 14.89 -9.10 -21.92
N GLN A 193 13.89 -8.21 -22.05
CA GLN A 193 12.80 -8.35 -23.01
C GLN A 193 13.14 -7.82 -24.41
N GLN A 194 14.39 -7.39 -24.67
CA GLN A 194 14.85 -6.87 -25.96
C GLN A 194 14.07 -5.61 -26.43
N ARG A 195 13.56 -4.84 -25.46
CA ARG A 195 12.82 -3.59 -25.66
C ARG A 195 13.76 -2.39 -25.58
N TYR A 196 14.73 -2.35 -26.47
CA TYR A 196 15.84 -1.38 -26.45
C TYR A 196 15.36 0.08 -26.46
N GLU A 197 14.32 0.36 -27.24
CA GLU A 197 13.72 1.68 -27.35
C GLU A 197 13.11 2.15 -26.03
N ASP A 198 12.49 1.24 -25.27
CA ASP A 198 11.92 1.54 -23.96
C ASP A 198 13.01 1.78 -22.91
N VAL A 199 14.15 1.08 -23.01
CA VAL A 199 15.32 1.35 -22.15
C VAL A 199 15.82 2.78 -22.36
N MET A 200 16.03 3.20 -23.61
CA MET A 200 16.47 4.57 -23.92
C MET A 200 15.46 5.61 -23.44
N ALA A 201 14.16 5.37 -23.69
CA ALA A 201 13.10 6.29 -23.25
C ALA A 201 12.99 6.40 -21.72
N LEU A 202 13.28 5.32 -20.98
CA LEU A 202 13.29 5.33 -19.52
C LEU A 202 14.48 6.09 -18.95
N ILE A 203 15.67 5.94 -19.53
CA ILE A 203 16.85 6.71 -19.12
C ILE A 203 16.61 8.20 -19.38
N GLU A 204 16.08 8.56 -20.54
CA GLU A 204 15.78 9.96 -20.84
C GLU A 204 14.70 10.54 -19.92
N HIS A 205 13.67 9.75 -19.60
CA HIS A 205 12.70 10.13 -18.58
C HIS A 205 13.37 10.38 -17.21
N GLY A 206 14.34 9.55 -16.81
CA GLY A 206 15.13 9.79 -15.60
C GLY A 206 15.91 11.11 -15.66
N ARG A 207 16.61 11.37 -16.76
CA ARG A 207 17.42 12.59 -16.95
C ARG A 207 16.60 13.86 -16.88
N VAL A 208 15.42 13.88 -17.53
CA VAL A 208 14.48 15.03 -17.47
C VAL A 208 14.01 15.31 -16.05
N ASN A 209 14.01 14.30 -15.17
CA ASN A 209 13.66 14.44 -13.76
C ASN A 209 14.90 14.41 -12.85
N GLU A 210 16.05 14.91 -13.35
CA GLU A 210 17.27 15.15 -12.57
C GLU A 210 17.88 13.88 -11.94
N VAL A 211 17.71 12.72 -12.59
CA VAL A 211 18.42 11.50 -12.21
C VAL A 211 19.78 11.47 -12.88
N ASP A 212 20.83 11.53 -12.07
CA ASP A 212 22.20 11.29 -12.51
C ASP A 212 22.42 9.78 -12.71
N PHE A 213 22.69 9.39 -13.95
CA PHE A 213 23.08 8.03 -14.29
C PHE A 213 24.60 7.92 -14.34
N SER A 214 25.13 6.79 -13.91
CA SER A 214 26.55 6.50 -13.90
C SER A 214 26.87 5.22 -14.69
N PRO A 215 28.16 4.88 -14.91
CA PRO A 215 28.54 3.61 -15.50
C PRO A 215 27.88 2.38 -14.85
N ASP A 216 27.60 2.44 -13.54
CA ASP A 216 26.90 1.38 -12.80
C ASP A 216 25.52 1.06 -13.41
N THR A 217 24.86 2.03 -14.04
CA THR A 217 23.60 1.82 -14.76
C THR A 217 23.82 1.17 -16.13
N TYR A 218 24.87 1.55 -16.85
CA TYR A 218 25.09 1.14 -18.24
C TYR A 218 25.80 -0.20 -18.38
N ASP A 219 26.75 -0.51 -17.49
CA ASP A 219 27.55 -1.74 -17.51
C ASP A 219 26.69 -3.02 -17.65
N PRO A 220 25.67 -3.27 -16.81
CA PRO A 220 24.83 -4.46 -16.97
C PRO A 220 23.99 -4.46 -18.26
N LEU A 221 23.66 -3.28 -18.80
CA LEU A 221 22.93 -3.19 -20.06
C LEU A 221 23.83 -3.49 -21.27
N VAL A 222 25.11 -3.11 -21.21
CA VAL A 222 26.11 -3.45 -22.22
C VAL A 222 26.44 -4.94 -22.18
N GLU A 223 26.57 -5.55 -21.00
CA GLU A 223 26.75 -7.00 -20.88
C GLU A 223 25.59 -7.76 -21.55
N LEU A 224 24.34 -7.40 -21.21
CA LEU A 224 23.14 -8.00 -21.81
C LEU A 224 23.05 -7.76 -23.32
N SER A 225 23.53 -6.61 -23.82
CA SER A 225 23.49 -6.32 -25.25
C SER A 225 24.36 -7.30 -26.06
N GLN A 226 25.53 -7.67 -25.52
CA GLN A 226 26.44 -8.63 -26.15
C GLN A 226 25.84 -10.03 -26.23
N GLU A 227 25.13 -10.46 -25.18
CA GLU A 227 24.44 -11.75 -25.14
C GLU A 227 23.25 -11.83 -26.11
N GLN A 228 22.62 -10.69 -26.41
CA GLN A 228 21.43 -10.61 -27.26
C GLN A 228 21.74 -10.37 -28.74
N TYR A 229 23.02 -10.32 -29.12
CA TYR A 229 23.43 -10.05 -30.48
C TYR A 229 22.93 -11.15 -31.43
N THR A 230 21.99 -10.78 -32.30
CA THR A 230 21.42 -11.65 -33.33
C THR A 230 21.15 -10.87 -34.61
N ALA A 231 21.07 -11.56 -35.75
CA ALA A 231 20.73 -10.92 -37.03
C ALA A 231 19.35 -10.22 -37.01
N ALA A 232 18.41 -10.69 -36.17
CA ALA A 232 17.09 -10.09 -36.04
C ALA A 232 17.10 -8.75 -35.28
N ASN A 233 18.04 -8.56 -34.36
CA ASN A 233 18.06 -7.41 -33.46
C ASN A 233 19.20 -6.43 -33.72
N VAL A 234 20.16 -6.77 -34.60
CA VAL A 234 21.39 -6.01 -34.83
C VAL A 234 21.18 -4.52 -35.10
N GLU A 235 20.14 -4.14 -35.84
CA GLU A 235 19.86 -2.73 -36.12
C GLU A 235 19.40 -1.96 -34.86
N ARG A 236 18.41 -2.51 -34.14
CA ARG A 236 17.87 -1.88 -32.92
C ARG A 236 18.91 -1.85 -31.81
N LEU A 237 19.65 -2.95 -31.65
CA LEU A 237 20.75 -3.08 -30.72
C LEU A 237 21.90 -2.11 -31.06
N GLY A 238 22.19 -1.91 -32.36
CA GLY A 238 23.17 -0.93 -32.82
C GLY A 238 22.82 0.50 -32.40
N LYS A 239 21.56 0.92 -32.60
CA LYS A 239 21.07 2.23 -32.14
C LYS A 239 21.17 2.38 -30.61
N PHE A 240 20.83 1.32 -29.88
CA PHE A 240 20.98 1.30 -28.43
C PHE A 240 22.44 1.47 -27.99
N MET A 241 23.37 0.75 -28.62
CA MET A 241 24.80 0.87 -28.30
C MET A 241 25.38 2.23 -28.67
N GLU A 242 24.94 2.85 -29.77
CA GLU A 242 25.29 4.23 -30.11
C GLU A 242 24.82 5.19 -29.01
N TYR A 243 23.56 5.08 -28.57
CA TYR A 243 23.03 5.86 -27.45
C TYR A 243 23.84 5.66 -26.17
N VAL A 244 24.15 4.42 -25.78
CA VAL A 244 24.92 4.14 -24.55
C VAL A 244 26.33 4.72 -24.63
N ASN A 245 27.00 4.63 -25.78
CA ASN A 245 28.32 5.23 -25.96
C ASN A 245 28.29 6.75 -25.81
N ASP A 246 27.29 7.42 -26.40
CA ASP A 246 27.11 8.86 -26.24
C ASP A 246 26.79 9.23 -24.79
N ALA A 247 25.91 8.46 -24.15
CA ALA A 247 25.54 8.62 -22.75
C ALA A 247 26.76 8.48 -21.82
N LEU A 248 27.59 7.45 -22.00
CA LEU A 248 28.82 7.26 -21.21
C LEU A 248 29.86 8.36 -21.42
N ARG A 249 29.89 9.01 -22.58
CA ARG A 249 30.76 10.18 -22.79
C ARG A 249 30.30 11.42 -22.03
N VAL A 250 28.99 11.53 -21.78
CA VAL A 250 28.40 12.62 -21.00
C VAL A 250 28.48 12.31 -19.50
N ASP A 251 28.06 11.10 -19.11
CA ASP A 251 27.88 10.66 -17.73
C ASP A 251 29.17 10.10 -17.10
N GLY A 252 30.12 9.62 -17.91
CA GLY A 252 31.38 9.00 -17.47
C GLY A 252 32.53 9.98 -17.26
N VAL A 253 32.37 11.26 -17.62
CA VAL A 253 33.33 12.31 -17.28
C VAL A 253 33.08 12.73 -15.83
N ARG A 254 33.62 11.95 -14.88
CA ARG A 254 33.84 12.47 -13.53
C ARG A 254 34.84 13.62 -13.66
N GLU A 255 34.38 14.86 -13.52
CA GLU A 255 35.28 15.94 -13.12
C GLU A 255 35.95 15.50 -11.82
N ALA A 256 37.25 15.24 -11.90
CA ALA A 256 38.10 14.85 -10.78
C ALA A 256 38.38 16.05 -9.87
#